data_AF-A0A1W7R513-F1
#
_entry.id   AF-A0A1W7R513-F1
#
_cell.length_a   1.000
_cell.length_b   1.000
_cell.length_c   1.000
_cell.angle_alpha   90.00
_cell.angle_beta   90.00
_cell.angle_gamma   90.00
#
_symmetry.space_group_name_H-M   'P 1'
#
loop_
_entity.id
_entity.type
_entity.pdbx_description
1 polymer ?
#
loop_
_entity_poly.entity_id
_entity_poly.type
_entity_poly.pdbx_seq_one_letter_code
_entity_poly.pdbx_strand_id
1 'polypeptide(L)'
;MPRVRPTTKLGVYGQYDLNPEKAVTLYTESKLQNQYYIKTPNWDVARLSFDLKGIQSNREYEEVTKEQGRMRAHSHEQFQLNEKRLKEADKLLQTLWEDFVEVNDFLKDCELKENESYGTMENEKRKQKEYNEKIQQLDNDLEVLNKFVDNYEETIQKYAPFESVLTETINNSDAYETIEDLMKRCDSLLLAQVEISEIEQQKIQEIETIRDNLMESTKTALHIITGLNNDLSELQGRYVRAWEECLKWEKSITTAKSYMAANEMKTSCMLDAIYHLYCMIRKRRGEQPKYLRGNVEKQLDFIKEEAGIMQEIYNLAVKKLAKENMSLAAEKGSVKAKPVIFPATKKPKAFGF
;
A
#
# COMPACT_ATOMS: atom_id res chain seq x y z
N MET A 1 -131.94 -57.43 -43.11
CA MET A 1 -130.93 -56.36 -43.20
C MET A 1 -131.59 -55.10 -43.75
N PRO A 2 -131.41 -53.92 -43.14
CA PRO A 2 -131.95 -52.68 -43.67
C PRO A 2 -131.32 -52.36 -45.03
N ARG A 3 -132.14 -52.03 -46.02
CA ARG A 3 -131.72 -51.69 -47.39
C ARG A 3 -131.22 -50.25 -47.42
N VAL A 4 -129.99 -50.03 -46.97
CA VAL A 4 -129.36 -48.70 -46.92
C VAL A 4 -128.62 -48.46 -48.24
N ARG A 5 -128.63 -47.22 -48.76
CA ARG A 5 -127.81 -46.84 -49.91
C ARG A 5 -126.33 -47.06 -49.56
N PRO A 6 -125.49 -47.56 -50.49
CA PRO A 6 -124.07 -47.73 -50.21
C PRO A 6 -123.48 -46.38 -49.76
N THR A 7 -122.81 -46.37 -48.62
CA THR A 7 -122.12 -45.20 -48.11
C THR A 7 -120.96 -44.86 -49.05
N THR A 8 -121.15 -43.88 -49.95
CA THR A 8 -120.10 -43.36 -50.84
C THR A 8 -119.02 -42.56 -50.11
N LYS A 9 -119.17 -42.33 -48.80
CA LYS A 9 -118.14 -41.71 -47.97
C LYS A 9 -117.15 -42.76 -47.48
N LEU A 10 -116.24 -43.18 -48.36
CA LEU A 10 -114.90 -43.51 -47.89
C LEU A 10 -114.31 -42.19 -47.39
N GLY A 11 -114.32 -41.98 -46.08
CA GLY A 11 -113.60 -40.88 -45.44
C GLY A 11 -112.09 -41.12 -45.49
N VAL A 12 -111.56 -41.37 -46.69
CA VAL A 12 -110.14 -41.65 -46.92
C VAL A 12 -109.56 -40.45 -47.63
N TYR A 13 -109.15 -39.47 -46.83
CA TYR A 13 -108.16 -38.47 -47.21
C TYR A 13 -107.13 -38.41 -46.09
N GLY A 14 -105.95 -39.01 -46.30
CA GLY A 14 -104.77 -38.81 -45.46
C GLY A 14 -104.13 -40.09 -44.90
N GLN A 15 -102.80 -40.09 -44.84
CA GLN A 15 -101.90 -41.21 -44.52
C GLN A 15 -101.91 -41.69 -43.05
N TYR A 16 -102.90 -41.32 -42.23
CA TYR A 16 -102.95 -41.72 -40.82
C TYR A 16 -104.38 -42.09 -40.41
N ASP A 17 -104.70 -43.38 -40.43
CA ASP A 17 -105.85 -43.90 -39.70
C ASP A 17 -105.44 -44.17 -38.24
N LEU A 18 -106.14 -43.57 -37.28
CA LEU A 18 -105.92 -43.83 -35.84
C LEU A 18 -106.42 -45.22 -35.41
N ASN A 19 -107.03 -46.03 -36.29
CA ASN A 19 -107.46 -47.38 -35.96
C ASN A 19 -107.63 -48.31 -37.20
N PRO A 20 -106.60 -49.11 -37.58
CA PRO A 20 -106.60 -49.91 -38.81
C PRO A 20 -107.65 -51.04 -38.81
N GLU A 21 -108.03 -51.56 -37.64
CA GLU A 21 -109.04 -52.61 -37.53
C GLU A 21 -110.42 -52.12 -37.99
N LYS A 22 -110.77 -50.88 -37.64
CA LYS A 22 -112.04 -50.27 -38.06
C LYS A 22 -112.07 -49.97 -39.55
N ALA A 23 -110.92 -49.66 -40.16
CA ALA A 23 -110.83 -49.44 -41.60
C ALA A 23 -111.09 -50.73 -42.39
N VAL A 24 -110.56 -51.87 -41.90
CA VAL A 24 -110.82 -53.19 -42.50
C VAL A 24 -112.29 -53.57 -42.38
N THR A 25 -112.92 -53.36 -41.22
CA THR A 25 -114.35 -53.66 -41.05
C THR A 25 -115.20 -52.82 -41.98
N LEU A 26 -114.96 -51.50 -42.05
CA LEU A 26 -115.68 -50.60 -42.96
C LEU A 26 -115.47 -50.94 -44.44
N TYR A 27 -114.25 -51.34 -44.82
CA TYR A 27 -113.96 -51.81 -46.19
C TYR A 27 -114.74 -53.10 -46.51
N THR A 28 -114.75 -54.08 -45.61
CA THR A 28 -115.49 -55.33 -45.80
C THR A 28 -117.00 -55.13 -45.85
N GLU A 29 -117.54 -54.26 -45.00
CA GLU A 29 -118.95 -53.87 -45.01
C GLU A 29 -119.33 -53.17 -46.32
N SER A 30 -118.50 -52.23 -46.79
CA SER A 30 -118.72 -51.56 -48.08
C SER A 30 -118.68 -52.55 -49.25
N LYS A 31 -117.75 -53.51 -49.24
CA LYS A 31 -117.64 -54.52 -50.29
C LYS A 31 -118.85 -55.47 -50.31
N LEU A 32 -119.30 -55.91 -49.14
CA LEU A 32 -120.51 -56.73 -48.98
C LEU A 32 -121.77 -55.97 -49.41
N GLN A 33 -121.90 -54.70 -49.04
CA GLN A 33 -123.01 -53.87 -49.46
C GLN A 33 -123.07 -53.69 -50.98
N ASN A 34 -121.92 -53.49 -51.65
CA ASN A 34 -121.86 -53.40 -53.10
C ASN A 34 -122.25 -54.72 -53.80
N GLN A 35 -121.91 -55.88 -53.22
CA GLN A 35 -122.22 -57.19 -53.80
C GLN A 35 -123.72 -57.53 -53.76
N TYR A 36 -124.43 -57.09 -52.73
CA TYR A 36 -125.88 -57.35 -52.56
C TYR A 36 -126.76 -56.14 -52.91
N TYR A 37 -126.18 -55.08 -53.50
CA TYR A 37 -126.93 -53.89 -53.91
C TYR A 37 -127.69 -54.13 -55.21
N ILE A 38 -128.98 -54.43 -55.08
CA ILE A 38 -129.92 -54.46 -56.19
C ILE A 38 -130.55 -53.07 -56.31
N LYS A 39 -130.33 -52.36 -57.44
CA LYS A 39 -131.11 -51.16 -57.76
C LYS A 39 -132.55 -51.58 -58.02
N THR A 40 -133.40 -51.48 -57.00
CA THR A 40 -134.85 -51.61 -57.19
C THR A 40 -135.32 -50.54 -58.18
N PRO A 41 -135.98 -50.92 -59.29
CA PRO A 41 -136.51 -49.97 -60.26
C PRO A 41 -137.47 -48.97 -59.58
N ASN A 42 -137.45 -47.70 -59.99
CA ASN A 42 -138.21 -46.60 -59.36
C ASN A 42 -139.74 -46.82 -59.25
N TRP A 43 -140.27 -47.88 -59.85
CA TRP A 43 -141.68 -48.26 -59.78
C TRP A 43 -142.00 -49.23 -58.63
N ASP A 44 -141.00 -49.94 -58.08
CA ASP A 44 -141.15 -50.90 -56.96
C ASP A 44 -140.64 -50.34 -55.63
N VAL A 45 -140.61 -49.01 -55.56
CA VAL A 45 -140.50 -48.26 -54.30
C VAL A 45 -141.83 -47.55 -54.15
N ALA A 46 -142.53 -47.79 -53.04
CA ALA A 46 -143.82 -47.16 -52.78
C ALA A 46 -143.70 -45.65 -53.03
N ARG A 47 -144.34 -45.15 -54.09
CA ARG A 47 -144.39 -43.73 -54.39
C ARG A 47 -145.28 -43.10 -53.32
N LEU A 48 -144.65 -42.54 -52.29
CA LEU A 48 -145.35 -41.72 -51.32
C LEU A 48 -146.10 -40.61 -52.09
N SER A 49 -147.40 -40.45 -51.83
CA SER A 49 -148.21 -39.35 -52.35
C SER A 49 -147.56 -38.00 -51.99
N PHE A 50 -147.89 -36.93 -52.73
CA PHE A 50 -147.32 -35.59 -52.50
C PHE A 50 -147.38 -35.18 -51.02
N ASP A 51 -148.50 -35.48 -50.36
CA ASP A 51 -148.70 -35.24 -48.93
C ASP A 51 -147.74 -36.06 -48.06
N LEU A 52 -147.54 -37.33 -48.37
CA LEU A 52 -146.59 -38.20 -47.65
C LEU A 52 -145.13 -37.78 -47.88
N LYS A 53 -144.80 -37.25 -49.07
CA LYS A 53 -143.46 -36.70 -49.37
C LYS A 53 -143.21 -35.36 -48.67
N GLY A 54 -144.24 -34.52 -48.54
CA GLY A 54 -144.19 -33.32 -47.70
C GLY A 54 -143.97 -33.67 -46.22
N ILE A 55 -144.68 -34.68 -45.72
CA ILE A 55 -144.48 -35.21 -44.36
C ILE A 55 -143.06 -35.76 -44.17
N GLN A 56 -142.52 -36.50 -45.15
CA GLN A 56 -141.16 -37.01 -45.08
C GLN A 56 -140.11 -35.88 -45.14
N SER A 57 -140.26 -34.91 -46.04
CA SER A 57 -139.36 -33.75 -46.13
C SER A 57 -139.39 -32.91 -44.86
N ASN A 58 -140.55 -32.76 -44.22
CA ASN A 58 -140.65 -32.08 -42.93
C ASN A 58 -139.95 -32.87 -41.82
N ARG A 59 -140.09 -34.20 -41.79
CA ARG A 59 -139.35 -35.06 -40.84
C ARG A 59 -137.84 -34.98 -41.06
N GLU A 60 -137.39 -35.03 -42.31
CA GLU A 60 -135.97 -34.86 -42.66
C GLU A 60 -135.46 -33.46 -42.29
N TYR A 61 -136.27 -32.41 -42.52
CA TYR A 61 -135.95 -31.05 -42.10
C TYR A 61 -135.88 -30.90 -40.57
N GLU A 62 -136.80 -31.53 -39.84
CA GLU A 62 -136.79 -31.59 -38.38
C GLU A 62 -135.55 -32.34 -37.86
N GLU A 63 -135.18 -33.45 -38.48
CA GLU A 63 -133.97 -34.21 -38.16
C GLU A 63 -132.71 -33.38 -38.42
N VAL A 64 -132.60 -32.74 -39.58
CA VAL A 64 -131.47 -31.85 -39.91
C VAL A 64 -131.41 -30.65 -38.97
N THR A 65 -132.56 -30.08 -38.59
CA THR A 65 -132.61 -28.94 -37.65
C THR A 65 -132.16 -29.38 -36.25
N LYS A 66 -132.59 -30.57 -35.80
CA LYS A 66 -132.13 -31.18 -34.54
C LYS A 66 -130.62 -31.43 -34.57
N GLU A 67 -130.09 -31.97 -35.66
CA GLU A 67 -128.65 -32.20 -35.82
C GLU A 67 -127.84 -30.90 -35.91
N GLN A 68 -128.33 -29.88 -36.63
CA GLN A 68 -127.71 -28.55 -36.62
C GLN A 68 -127.71 -27.93 -35.22
N GLY A 69 -128.78 -28.12 -34.45
CA GLY A 69 -128.84 -27.72 -33.04
C GLY A 69 -127.78 -28.42 -32.20
N ARG A 70 -127.64 -29.75 -32.34
CA ARG A 70 -126.59 -30.54 -31.67
C ARG A 70 -125.19 -30.09 -32.08
N MET A 71 -124.94 -29.84 -33.37
CA MET A 71 -123.64 -29.41 -33.89
C MET A 71 -123.27 -28.01 -33.39
N ARG A 72 -124.23 -27.08 -33.34
CA ARG A 72 -124.00 -25.73 -32.78
C ARG A 72 -123.72 -25.80 -31.28
N ALA A 73 -124.48 -26.61 -30.53
CA ALA A 73 -124.24 -26.82 -29.11
C ALA A 73 -122.85 -27.41 -28.86
N HIS A 74 -122.48 -28.49 -29.57
CA HIS A 74 -121.16 -29.10 -29.48
C HIS A 74 -120.03 -28.13 -29.89
N SER A 75 -120.19 -27.38 -30.98
CA SER A 75 -119.20 -26.37 -31.40
C SER A 75 -119.03 -25.27 -30.35
N HIS A 76 -120.12 -24.84 -29.73
CA HIS A 76 -120.08 -23.85 -28.65
C HIS A 76 -119.37 -24.40 -27.40
N GLU A 77 -119.65 -25.66 -27.01
CA GLU A 77 -118.94 -26.34 -25.92
C GLU A 77 -117.44 -26.49 -26.21
N GLN A 78 -117.06 -26.86 -27.44
CA GLN A 78 -115.66 -26.95 -27.87
C GLN A 78 -114.98 -25.59 -27.90
N PHE A 79 -115.68 -24.54 -28.32
CA PHE A 79 -115.17 -23.17 -28.27
C PHE A 79 -114.88 -22.75 -26.83
N GLN A 80 -115.81 -22.99 -25.90
CA GLN A 80 -115.59 -22.70 -24.48
C GLN A 80 -114.42 -23.50 -23.89
N LEU A 81 -114.26 -24.78 -24.28
CA LEU A 81 -113.14 -25.60 -23.85
C LEU A 81 -111.81 -25.06 -24.38
N ASN A 82 -111.76 -24.68 -25.65
CA ASN A 82 -110.55 -24.12 -26.26
C ASN A 82 -110.22 -22.74 -25.70
N GLU A 83 -111.22 -21.91 -25.42
CA GLU A 83 -111.03 -20.62 -24.77
C GLU A 83 -110.44 -20.79 -23.35
N LYS A 84 -110.91 -21.80 -22.59
CA LYS A 84 -110.32 -22.15 -21.29
C LYS A 84 -108.86 -22.60 -21.43
N ARG A 85 -108.56 -23.48 -22.39
CA ARG A 85 -107.18 -23.93 -22.66
C ARG A 85 -106.27 -22.79 -23.08
N LEU A 86 -106.75 -21.86 -23.90
CA LEU A 86 -105.98 -20.69 -24.30
C LEU A 86 -105.65 -19.81 -23.09
N LYS A 87 -106.65 -19.55 -22.23
CA LYS A 87 -106.44 -18.81 -20.98
C LYS A 87 -105.48 -19.51 -20.03
N GLU A 88 -105.50 -20.84 -19.97
CA GLU A 88 -104.54 -21.63 -19.18
C GLU A 88 -103.13 -21.55 -19.77
N ALA A 89 -102.99 -21.64 -21.09
CA ALA A 89 -101.71 -21.51 -21.78
C ALA A 89 -101.10 -20.11 -21.63
N ASP A 90 -101.92 -19.04 -21.74
CA ASP A 90 -101.47 -17.66 -21.55
C ASP A 90 -100.98 -17.43 -20.10
N LYS A 91 -101.68 -17.99 -19.11
CA LYS A 91 -101.24 -17.94 -17.71
C LYS A 91 -99.92 -18.65 -17.51
N LEU A 92 -99.76 -19.84 -18.08
CA LEU A 92 -98.51 -20.61 -17.99
C LEU A 92 -97.35 -19.86 -18.66
N LEU A 93 -97.63 -19.21 -19.79
CA LEU A 93 -96.63 -18.40 -20.49
C LEU A 93 -96.23 -17.21 -19.62
N GLN A 94 -97.18 -16.49 -19.00
CA GLN A 94 -96.87 -15.41 -18.07
C GLN A 94 -96.00 -15.88 -16.90
N THR A 95 -96.33 -17.01 -16.26
CA THR A 95 -95.51 -17.55 -15.16
C THR A 95 -94.10 -17.91 -15.64
N LEU A 96 -93.97 -18.49 -16.83
CA LEU A 96 -92.64 -18.79 -17.40
C LEU A 96 -91.82 -17.53 -17.69
N TRP A 97 -92.47 -16.43 -18.10
CA TRP A 97 -91.79 -15.15 -18.29
C TRP A 97 -91.35 -14.54 -16.96
N GLU A 98 -92.18 -14.62 -15.92
CA GLU A 98 -91.83 -14.19 -14.56
C GLU A 98 -90.64 -14.99 -14.03
N ASP A 99 -90.70 -16.33 -14.13
CA ASP A 99 -89.61 -17.23 -13.75
C ASP A 99 -88.32 -16.92 -14.54
N PHE A 100 -88.42 -16.66 -15.84
CA PHE A 100 -87.27 -16.34 -16.68
C PHE A 100 -86.62 -15.01 -16.27
N VAL A 101 -87.42 -13.99 -15.94
CA VAL A 101 -86.91 -12.72 -15.44
C VAL A 101 -86.22 -12.93 -14.09
N GLU A 102 -86.82 -13.68 -13.17
CA GLU A 102 -86.23 -13.97 -11.86
C GLU A 102 -84.89 -14.72 -11.99
N VAL A 103 -84.83 -15.74 -12.86
CA VAL A 103 -83.58 -16.49 -13.11
C VAL A 103 -82.52 -15.60 -13.74
N ASN A 104 -82.88 -14.73 -14.69
CA ASN A 104 -81.95 -13.81 -15.32
C ASN A 104 -81.40 -12.77 -14.33
N ASP A 105 -82.26 -12.21 -13.47
CA ASP A 105 -81.84 -11.28 -12.43
C ASP A 105 -80.97 -11.99 -11.38
N PHE A 106 -81.29 -13.24 -11.01
CA PHE A 106 -80.43 -14.07 -10.17
C PHE A 106 -79.05 -14.33 -10.79
N LEU A 107 -78.98 -14.60 -12.10
CA LEU A 107 -77.72 -14.81 -12.81
C LEU A 107 -76.86 -13.55 -12.84
N LYS A 108 -77.46 -12.38 -13.09
CA LYS A 108 -76.78 -11.09 -13.01
C LYS A 108 -76.27 -10.80 -11.60
N ASP A 109 -77.07 -11.08 -10.59
CA ASP A 109 -76.67 -10.92 -9.19
C ASP A 109 -75.50 -11.85 -8.82
N CYS A 110 -75.50 -13.08 -9.35
CA CYS A 110 -74.39 -14.00 -9.18
C CYS A 110 -73.12 -13.49 -9.86
N GLU A 111 -73.22 -13.00 -11.10
CA GLU A 111 -72.10 -12.42 -11.85
C GLU A 111 -71.54 -11.17 -11.15
N LEU A 112 -72.41 -10.29 -10.64
CA LEU A 112 -72.01 -9.12 -9.86
C LEU A 112 -71.26 -9.52 -8.59
N LYS A 113 -71.80 -10.48 -7.82
CA LYS A 113 -71.14 -10.99 -6.59
C LYS A 113 -69.82 -11.68 -6.90
N GLU A 114 -69.73 -12.41 -7.99
CA GLU A 114 -68.50 -13.05 -8.45
C GLU A 114 -67.43 -11.99 -8.79
N ASN A 115 -67.80 -10.97 -9.56
CA ASN A 115 -66.90 -9.86 -9.91
C ASN A 115 -66.45 -9.06 -8.68
N GLU A 116 -67.37 -8.76 -7.75
CA GLU A 116 -67.03 -8.11 -6.47
C GLU A 116 -66.09 -8.98 -5.63
N SER A 117 -66.34 -10.30 -5.56
CA SER A 117 -65.47 -11.25 -4.88
C SER A 117 -64.08 -11.30 -5.50
N TYR A 118 -63.95 -11.31 -6.83
CA TYR A 118 -62.64 -11.22 -7.49
C TYR A 118 -61.95 -9.88 -7.20
N GLY A 119 -62.68 -8.77 -7.24
CA GLY A 119 -62.14 -7.45 -6.93
C GLY A 119 -61.66 -7.34 -5.47
N THR A 120 -62.40 -7.92 -4.52
CA THR A 120 -61.96 -7.98 -3.11
C THR A 120 -60.77 -8.90 -2.94
N MET A 121 -60.75 -10.08 -3.58
CA MET A 121 -59.61 -11.00 -3.56
C MET A 121 -58.33 -10.36 -4.10
N GLU A 122 -58.42 -9.62 -5.21
CA GLU A 122 -57.26 -8.95 -5.80
C GLU A 122 -56.75 -7.81 -4.90
N ASN A 123 -57.66 -7.04 -4.31
CA ASN A 123 -57.31 -6.01 -3.34
C ASN A 123 -56.64 -6.58 -2.09
N GLU A 124 -57.16 -7.69 -1.54
CA GLU A 124 -56.55 -8.36 -0.39
C GLU A 124 -55.18 -8.96 -0.75
N LYS A 125 -55.04 -9.57 -1.94
CA LYS A 125 -53.72 -10.04 -2.44
C LYS A 125 -52.71 -8.90 -2.55
N ARG A 126 -53.13 -7.73 -3.00
CA ARG A 126 -52.27 -6.54 -3.07
C ARG A 126 -51.85 -6.08 -1.68
N LYS A 127 -52.79 -5.92 -0.75
CA LYS A 127 -52.49 -5.57 0.65
C LYS A 127 -51.55 -6.58 1.31
N GLN A 128 -51.76 -7.87 1.06
CA GLN A 128 -50.92 -8.93 1.60
C GLN A 128 -49.46 -8.80 1.11
N LYS A 129 -49.25 -8.45 -0.17
CA LYS A 129 -47.90 -8.18 -0.69
C LYS A 129 -47.26 -6.98 0.01
N GLU A 130 -47.98 -5.85 0.12
CA GLU A 130 -47.49 -4.65 0.80
C GLU A 130 -47.15 -4.91 2.27
N TYR A 131 -47.96 -5.70 2.99
CA TYR A 131 -47.67 -6.08 4.37
C TYR A 131 -46.50 -7.04 4.47
N ASN A 132 -46.36 -8.01 3.57
CA ASN A 132 -45.20 -8.90 3.56
C ASN A 132 -43.90 -8.14 3.31
N GLU A 133 -43.90 -7.16 2.41
CA GLU A 133 -42.73 -6.30 2.18
C GLU A 133 -42.38 -5.49 3.43
N LYS A 134 -43.38 -4.93 4.12
CA LYS A 134 -43.18 -4.22 5.40
C LYS A 134 -42.67 -5.15 6.50
N ILE A 135 -43.19 -6.37 6.60
CA ILE A 135 -42.72 -7.37 7.57
C ILE A 135 -41.25 -7.70 7.29
N GLN A 136 -40.87 -7.92 6.03
CA GLN A 136 -39.47 -8.17 5.66
C GLN A 136 -38.56 -6.97 6.00
N GLN A 137 -39.02 -5.74 5.77
CA GLN A 137 -38.27 -4.54 6.18
C GLN A 137 -38.08 -4.50 7.69
N LEU A 138 -39.14 -4.73 8.47
CA LEU A 138 -39.06 -4.76 9.92
C LEU A 138 -38.16 -5.89 10.44
N ASP A 139 -38.21 -7.07 9.83
CA ASP A 139 -37.33 -8.19 10.19
C ASP A 139 -35.85 -7.84 9.94
N ASN A 140 -35.55 -7.20 8.81
CA ASN A 140 -34.19 -6.71 8.51
C ASN A 140 -33.74 -5.65 9.53
N ASP A 141 -34.61 -4.70 9.87
CA ASP A 141 -34.33 -3.66 10.86
C ASP A 141 -34.08 -4.27 12.26
N LEU A 142 -34.86 -5.28 12.64
CA LEU A 142 -34.66 -6.04 13.87
C LEU A 142 -33.33 -6.81 13.86
N GLU A 143 -32.94 -7.41 12.73
CA GLU A 143 -31.65 -8.09 12.61
C GLU A 143 -30.47 -7.11 12.75
N VAL A 144 -30.58 -5.93 12.13
CA VAL A 144 -29.57 -4.87 12.28
C VAL A 144 -29.50 -4.38 13.73
N LEU A 145 -30.64 -4.18 14.37
CA LEU A 145 -30.69 -3.71 15.76
C LEU A 145 -30.14 -4.77 16.72
N ASN A 146 -30.43 -6.05 16.51
CA ASN A 146 -29.86 -7.13 17.31
C ASN A 146 -28.34 -7.20 17.15
N LYS A 147 -27.82 -7.12 15.92
CA LYS A 147 -26.36 -7.05 15.68
C LYS A 147 -25.74 -5.84 16.37
N PHE A 148 -26.44 -4.71 16.39
CA PHE A 148 -25.99 -3.52 17.11
C PHE A 148 -25.94 -3.78 18.62
N VAL A 149 -26.99 -4.37 19.20
CA VAL A 149 -27.01 -4.75 20.62
C VAL A 149 -25.88 -5.71 20.96
N ASP A 150 -25.68 -6.76 20.17
CA ASP A 150 -24.60 -7.73 20.37
C ASP A 150 -23.22 -7.04 20.36
N ASN A 151 -22.97 -6.15 19.37
CA ASN A 151 -21.73 -5.38 19.30
C ASN A 151 -21.55 -4.46 20.52
N TYR A 152 -22.63 -3.85 21.02
CA TYR A 152 -22.57 -3.01 22.21
C TYR A 152 -22.31 -3.84 23.46
N GLU A 153 -22.91 -5.01 23.59
CA GLU A 153 -22.68 -5.92 24.71
C GLU A 153 -21.25 -6.44 24.72
N GLU A 154 -20.69 -6.82 23.57
CA GLU A 154 -19.26 -7.13 23.44
C GLU A 154 -18.37 -5.95 23.85
N THR A 155 -18.76 -4.73 23.47
CA THR A 155 -18.01 -3.52 23.79
C THR A 155 -18.07 -3.24 25.29
N ILE A 156 -19.23 -3.39 25.93
CA ILE A 156 -19.39 -3.28 27.38
C ILE A 156 -18.54 -4.34 28.09
N GLN A 157 -18.53 -5.59 27.63
CA GLN A 157 -17.70 -6.65 28.21
C GLN A 157 -16.20 -6.33 28.09
N LYS A 158 -15.76 -5.72 26.98
CA LYS A 158 -14.36 -5.27 26.82
C LYS A 158 -14.01 -4.15 27.81
N TYR A 159 -14.95 -3.27 28.13
CA TYR A 159 -14.70 -2.13 29.03
C TYR A 159 -14.95 -2.42 30.52
N ALA A 160 -15.72 -3.47 30.85
CA ALA A 160 -16.03 -3.84 32.23
C ALA A 160 -14.79 -4.06 33.13
N PRO A 161 -13.69 -4.69 32.67
CA PRO A 161 -12.48 -4.81 33.49
C PRO A 161 -11.85 -3.44 33.81
N PHE A 162 -11.87 -2.50 32.87
CA PHE A 162 -11.32 -1.16 33.09
C PHE A 162 -12.17 -0.37 34.09
N GLU A 163 -13.50 -0.48 34.02
CA GLU A 163 -14.40 0.10 35.02
C GLU A 163 -14.17 -0.51 36.42
N SER A 164 -13.95 -1.83 36.50
CA SER A 164 -13.58 -2.51 37.75
C SER A 164 -12.27 -1.97 38.34
N VAL A 165 -11.27 -1.69 37.50
CA VAL A 165 -10.00 -1.11 37.96
C VAL A 165 -10.18 0.35 38.39
N LEU A 166 -10.97 1.15 37.67
CA LEU A 166 -11.26 2.54 38.05
C LEU A 166 -12.01 2.62 39.38
N THR A 167 -12.99 1.74 39.60
CA THR A 167 -13.72 1.66 40.87
C THR A 167 -12.84 1.13 42.00
N GLU A 168 -12.00 0.12 41.75
CA GLU A 168 -11.03 -0.37 42.74
C GLU A 168 -9.99 0.70 43.11
N THR A 169 -9.48 1.45 42.14
CA THR A 169 -8.50 2.52 42.40
C THR A 169 -9.11 3.67 43.20
N ILE A 170 -10.37 4.03 42.98
CA ILE A 170 -11.10 4.99 43.82
C ILE A 170 -11.27 4.45 45.24
N ASN A 171 -11.71 3.19 45.38
CA ASN A 171 -11.92 2.58 46.70
C ASN A 171 -10.62 2.45 47.51
N ASN A 172 -9.49 2.21 46.84
CA ASN A 172 -8.18 2.07 47.48
C ASN A 172 -7.48 3.41 47.73
N SER A 173 -7.90 4.48 47.05
CA SER A 173 -7.26 5.79 47.11
C SER A 173 -8.27 6.86 47.48
N ASP A 174 -8.22 7.33 48.72
CA ASP A 174 -8.96 8.52 49.21
C ASP A 174 -8.63 9.83 48.44
N ALA A 175 -7.69 9.79 47.50
CA ALA A 175 -7.30 10.94 46.68
C ALA A 175 -8.33 11.33 45.61
N TYR A 176 -9.32 10.47 45.31
CA TYR A 176 -10.29 10.72 44.24
C TYR A 176 -11.71 10.43 44.72
N GLU A 177 -12.62 11.40 44.55
CA GLU A 177 -14.02 11.25 44.94
C GLU A 177 -14.89 10.68 43.81
N THR A 178 -14.57 11.01 42.55
CA THR A 178 -15.33 10.59 41.36
C THR A 178 -14.40 10.04 40.27
N ILE A 179 -14.89 9.10 39.45
CA ILE A 179 -14.18 8.57 38.26
C ILE A 179 -13.75 9.72 37.32
N GLU A 180 -14.58 10.76 37.18
CA GLU A 180 -14.28 11.93 36.36
C GLU A 180 -13.06 12.72 36.88
N ASP A 181 -12.87 12.80 38.20
CA ASP A 181 -11.71 13.48 38.80
C ASP A 181 -10.42 12.67 38.58
N LEU A 182 -10.51 11.34 38.70
CA LEU A 182 -9.41 10.43 38.36
C LEU A 182 -9.03 10.59 36.89
N MET A 183 -10.01 10.62 35.97
CA MET A 183 -9.76 10.82 34.54
C MET A 183 -9.12 12.18 34.25
N LYS A 184 -9.66 13.29 34.79
CA LYS A 184 -9.08 14.63 34.61
C LYS A 184 -7.64 14.72 35.12
N ARG A 185 -7.34 14.06 36.24
CA ARG A 185 -5.98 13.99 36.80
C ARG A 185 -5.06 13.20 35.87
N CYS A 186 -5.51 12.05 35.37
CA CYS A 186 -4.76 11.24 34.41
C CYS A 186 -4.49 12.01 33.12
N ASP A 187 -5.49 12.72 32.57
CA ASP A 187 -5.33 13.55 31.38
C ASP A 187 -4.32 14.67 31.61
N SER A 188 -4.40 15.35 32.76
CA SER A 188 -3.43 16.38 33.13
C SER A 188 -2.02 15.83 33.29
N LEU A 189 -1.89 14.62 33.86
CA LEU A 189 -0.60 13.95 34.05
C LEU A 189 -0.02 13.48 32.72
N LEU A 190 -0.85 12.99 31.81
CA LEU A 190 -0.45 12.55 30.48
C LEU A 190 -0.02 13.75 29.63
N LEU A 191 -0.73 14.88 29.72
CA LEU A 191 -0.33 16.14 29.10
C LEU A 191 1.01 16.63 29.66
N ALA A 192 1.17 16.65 30.99
CA ALA A 192 2.43 17.00 31.64
C ALA A 192 3.58 16.08 31.22
N GLN A 193 3.31 14.78 31.05
CA GLN A 193 4.31 13.81 30.58
C GLN A 193 4.77 14.12 29.14
N VAL A 194 3.86 14.52 28.26
CA VAL A 194 4.19 14.95 26.90
C VAL A 194 5.06 16.21 26.94
N GLU A 195 4.67 17.22 27.71
CA GLU A 195 5.45 18.46 27.85
C GLU A 195 6.86 18.21 28.42
N ILE A 196 6.97 17.36 29.45
CA ILE A 196 8.27 16.97 30.02
C ILE A 196 9.12 16.28 28.95
N SER A 197 8.53 15.36 28.18
CA SER A 197 9.24 14.63 27.13
C SER A 197 9.76 15.57 26.04
N GLU A 198 8.97 16.58 25.66
CA GLU A 198 9.39 17.61 24.71
C GLU A 198 10.55 18.47 25.25
N ILE A 199 10.47 18.89 26.51
CA ILE A 199 11.56 19.65 27.17
C ILE A 199 12.82 18.79 27.27
N GLU A 200 12.71 17.51 27.63
CA GLU A 200 13.84 16.59 27.70
C GLU A 200 14.53 16.45 26.34
N GLN A 201 13.76 16.30 25.26
CA GLN A 201 14.31 16.25 23.90
C GLN A 201 15.04 17.55 23.54
N GLN A 202 14.48 18.71 23.88
CA GLN A 202 15.15 20.00 23.66
C GLN A 202 16.46 20.09 24.44
N LYS A 203 16.49 19.63 25.70
CA LYS A 203 17.71 19.61 26.52
C LYS A 203 18.76 18.65 25.99
N ILE A 204 18.38 17.50 25.46
CA ILE A 204 19.32 16.58 24.80
C ILE A 204 19.94 17.26 23.57
N GLN A 205 19.15 17.93 22.74
CA GLN A 205 19.67 18.68 21.59
C GLN A 205 20.61 19.81 22.02
N GLU A 206 20.25 20.59 23.04
CA GLU A 206 21.14 21.63 23.60
C GLU A 206 22.48 21.01 24.06
N ILE A 207 22.45 19.88 24.77
CA ILE A 207 23.65 19.17 25.23
C ILE A 207 24.50 18.69 24.04
N GLU A 208 23.87 18.15 23.00
CA GLU A 208 24.56 17.73 21.77
C GLU A 208 25.24 18.92 21.09
N THR A 209 24.57 20.06 20.95
CA THR A 209 25.20 21.26 20.37
C THR A 209 26.40 21.75 21.20
N ILE A 210 26.30 21.72 22.53
CA ILE A 210 27.42 22.08 23.42
C ILE A 210 28.58 21.09 23.26
N ARG A 211 28.28 19.79 23.14
CA ARG A 211 29.28 18.74 22.93
C ARG A 211 30.00 18.93 21.60
N ASP A 212 29.28 19.23 20.54
CA ASP A 212 29.86 19.49 19.21
C ASP A 212 30.75 20.72 19.22
N ASN A 213 30.28 21.82 19.84
CA ASN A 213 31.08 23.04 20.02
C ASN A 213 32.35 22.79 20.85
N LEU A 214 32.26 22.00 21.91
CA LEU A 214 33.42 21.62 22.73
C LEU A 214 34.41 20.77 21.93
N MET A 215 33.91 19.83 21.11
CA MET A 215 34.73 18.99 20.26
C MET A 215 35.46 19.81 19.20
N GLU A 216 34.78 20.78 18.58
CA GLU A 216 35.39 21.72 17.63
C GLU A 216 36.45 22.61 18.30
N SER A 217 36.14 23.18 19.47
CA SER A 217 37.10 23.96 20.26
C SER A 217 38.32 23.14 20.68
N THR A 218 38.12 21.88 21.07
CA THR A 218 39.22 20.97 21.42
C THR A 218 40.06 20.62 20.19
N LYS A 219 39.43 20.38 19.03
CA LYS A 219 40.13 20.10 17.77
C LYS A 219 40.97 21.29 17.32
N THR A 220 40.43 22.51 17.40
CA THR A 220 41.17 23.73 17.07
C THR A 220 42.34 23.96 18.03
N ALA A 221 42.14 23.77 19.34
CA ALA A 221 43.22 23.85 20.32
C ALA A 221 44.32 22.79 20.06
N LEU A 222 43.95 21.55 19.75
CA LEU A 222 44.90 20.50 19.37
C LEU A 222 45.68 20.89 18.11
N HIS A 223 45.02 21.42 17.08
CA HIS A 223 45.71 21.91 15.89
C HIS A 223 46.73 23.00 16.23
N ILE A 224 46.37 23.96 17.09
CA ILE A 224 47.30 25.01 17.56
C ILE A 224 48.49 24.39 18.30
N ILE A 225 48.24 23.47 19.24
CA ILE A 225 49.32 22.79 20.00
C ILE A 225 50.25 22.03 19.05
N THR A 226 49.70 21.32 18.06
CA THR A 226 50.53 20.61 17.07
C THR A 226 51.35 21.57 16.22
N GLY A 227 50.80 22.74 15.85
CA GLY A 227 51.55 23.81 15.18
C GLY A 227 52.70 24.31 16.02
N LEU A 228 52.44 24.66 17.29
CA LEU A 228 53.47 25.11 18.23
C LEU A 228 54.56 24.07 18.48
N ASN A 229 54.19 22.77 18.53
CA ASN A 229 55.17 21.70 18.70
C ASN A 229 56.07 21.54 17.46
N ASN A 230 55.53 21.75 16.27
CA ASN A 230 56.32 21.77 15.04
C ASN A 230 57.27 22.98 15.01
N ASP A 231 56.78 24.18 15.37
CA ASP A 231 57.61 25.39 15.47
C ASP A 231 58.73 25.23 16.50
N LEU A 232 58.44 24.63 17.65
CA LEU A 232 59.43 24.31 18.69
C LEU A 232 60.49 23.35 18.16
N SER A 233 60.06 22.28 17.47
CA SER A 233 60.98 21.31 16.86
C SER A 233 61.86 21.97 15.80
N GLU A 234 61.32 22.88 14.99
CA GLU A 234 62.09 23.65 14.03
C GLU A 234 63.11 24.56 14.72
N LEU A 235 62.70 25.29 15.76
CA LEU A 235 63.57 26.17 16.52
C LEU A 235 64.70 25.40 17.20
N GLN A 236 64.41 24.24 17.79
CA GLN A 236 65.42 23.35 18.35
C GLN A 236 66.39 22.86 17.27
N GLY A 237 65.89 22.48 16.09
CA GLY A 237 66.73 22.11 14.96
C GLY A 237 67.61 23.26 14.44
N ARG A 238 67.13 24.51 14.47
CA ARG A 238 67.93 25.71 14.17
C ARG A 238 69.00 25.95 15.24
N TYR A 239 68.65 25.80 16.52
CA TYR A 239 69.59 25.95 17.63
C TYR A 239 70.74 24.93 17.56
N VAL A 240 70.43 23.64 17.34
CA VAL A 240 71.45 22.60 17.21
C VAL A 240 72.39 22.90 16.04
N ARG A 241 71.87 23.30 14.87
CA ARG A 241 72.70 23.68 13.71
C ARG A 241 73.63 24.86 14.03
N ALA A 242 73.10 25.91 14.64
CA ALA A 242 73.91 27.07 15.04
C ALA A 242 74.98 26.67 16.05
N TRP A 243 74.65 25.80 17.02
CA TRP A 243 75.60 25.30 18.01
C TRP A 243 76.72 24.47 17.36
N GLU A 244 76.40 23.58 16.42
CA GLU A 244 77.39 22.83 15.65
C GLU A 244 78.32 23.74 14.84
N GLU A 245 77.79 24.80 14.24
CA GLU A 245 78.58 25.81 13.54
C GLU A 245 79.51 26.56 14.51
N CYS A 246 79.01 27.00 15.66
CA CYS A 246 79.83 27.61 16.71
C CYS A 246 80.96 26.68 17.14
N LEU A 247 80.69 25.39 17.35
CA LEU A 247 81.71 24.41 17.73
C LEU A 247 82.77 24.22 16.63
N LYS A 248 82.37 24.22 15.34
CA LYS A 248 83.32 24.17 14.21
C LYS A 248 84.23 25.41 14.20
N TRP A 249 83.67 26.60 14.42
CA TRP A 249 84.43 27.83 14.50
C TRP A 249 85.35 27.86 15.71
N GLU A 250 84.88 27.41 16.87
CA GLU A 250 85.69 27.30 18.08
C GLU A 250 86.88 26.33 17.88
N LYS A 251 86.63 25.17 17.26
CA LYS A 251 87.69 24.24 16.87
C LYS A 251 88.71 24.88 15.92
N SER A 252 88.24 25.66 14.94
CA SER A 252 89.11 26.34 13.98
C SER A 252 89.92 27.46 14.65
N ILE A 253 89.33 28.19 15.60
CA ILE A 253 90.02 29.22 16.38
C ILE A 253 91.04 28.59 17.33
N THR A 254 90.71 27.48 17.99
CA THR A 254 91.64 26.80 18.90
C THR A 254 92.83 26.19 18.16
N THR A 255 92.64 25.63 16.97
CA THR A 255 93.76 25.18 16.12
C THR A 255 94.61 26.35 15.61
N ALA A 256 93.99 27.46 15.23
CA ALA A 256 94.74 28.66 14.86
C ALA A 256 95.55 29.21 16.05
N LYS A 257 94.95 29.31 17.23
CA LYS A 257 95.61 29.75 18.47
C LYS A 257 96.78 28.83 18.84
N SER A 258 96.63 27.51 18.74
CA SER A 258 97.73 26.59 19.04
C SER A 258 98.87 26.71 18.03
N TYR A 259 98.56 26.93 16.75
CA TYR A 259 99.56 27.20 15.72
C TYR A 259 100.31 28.53 16.00
N MET A 260 99.58 29.59 16.35
CA MET A 260 100.16 30.88 16.72
C MET A 260 101.08 30.75 17.94
N ALA A 261 100.63 30.09 19.00
CA ALA A 261 101.43 29.85 20.21
C ALA A 261 102.68 29.01 19.91
N ALA A 262 102.56 27.97 19.08
CA ALA A 262 103.70 27.16 18.66
C ALA A 262 104.70 27.96 17.80
N ASN A 263 104.21 28.85 16.94
CA ASN A 263 105.06 29.72 16.14
C ASN A 263 105.76 30.78 17.01
N GLU A 264 105.05 31.40 17.94
CA GLU A 264 105.60 32.33 18.92
C GLU A 264 106.67 31.67 19.81
N MET A 265 106.43 30.43 20.26
CA MET A 265 107.44 29.66 20.97
C MET A 265 108.68 29.41 20.10
N LYS A 266 108.50 29.04 18.83
CA LYS A 266 109.63 28.84 17.90
C LYS A 266 110.42 30.12 17.66
N THR A 267 109.74 31.25 17.45
CA THR A 267 110.42 32.55 17.27
C THR A 267 111.15 32.94 18.55
N SER A 268 110.55 32.78 19.73
CA SER A 268 111.23 33.02 21.01
C SER A 268 112.47 32.13 21.17
N CYS A 269 112.36 30.81 20.92
CA CYS A 269 113.49 29.89 20.96
C CYS A 269 114.59 30.27 19.96
N MET A 270 114.23 30.71 18.75
CA MET A 270 115.18 31.18 17.74
C MET A 270 115.90 32.44 18.20
N LEU A 271 115.18 33.40 18.78
CA LEU A 271 115.76 34.61 19.37
C LEU A 271 116.72 34.27 20.52
N ASP A 272 116.36 33.33 21.38
CA ASP A 272 117.23 32.85 22.46
C ASP A 272 118.47 32.13 21.93
N ALA A 273 118.34 31.32 20.89
CA ALA A 273 119.45 30.64 20.23
C ALA A 273 120.43 31.65 19.59
N ILE A 274 119.91 32.68 18.91
CA ILE A 274 120.73 33.77 18.33
C ILE A 274 121.47 34.51 19.44
N TYR A 275 120.76 34.89 20.51
CA TYR A 275 121.36 35.58 21.65
C TYR A 275 122.44 34.72 22.33
N HIS A 276 122.19 33.42 22.49
CA HIS A 276 123.13 32.48 23.06
C HIS A 276 124.39 32.30 22.19
N LEU A 277 124.22 32.14 20.87
CA LEU A 277 125.32 32.07 19.91
C LEU A 277 126.18 33.35 19.95
N TYR A 278 125.54 34.52 19.95
CA TYR A 278 126.23 35.82 20.10
C TYR A 278 127.05 35.87 21.39
N CYS A 279 126.46 35.46 22.53
CA CYS A 279 127.16 35.41 23.81
C CYS A 279 128.33 34.42 23.81
N MET A 280 128.18 33.23 23.21
CA MET A 280 129.26 32.25 23.11
C MET A 280 130.42 32.76 22.26
N ILE A 281 130.14 33.36 21.11
CA ILE A 281 131.14 33.93 20.23
C ILE A 281 131.90 35.07 20.92
N ARG A 282 131.20 35.96 21.63
CA ARG A 282 131.85 37.02 22.41
C ARG A 282 132.68 36.51 23.57
N LYS A 283 132.17 35.52 24.32
CA LYS A 283 132.95 34.85 25.38
C LYS A 283 134.24 34.24 24.84
N ARG A 284 134.23 33.66 23.64
CA ARG A 284 135.44 33.14 22.99
C ARG A 284 136.47 34.22 22.66
N ARG A 285 136.03 35.44 22.34
CA ARG A 285 136.90 36.62 22.18
C ARG A 285 137.31 37.27 23.52
N GLY A 286 136.77 36.81 24.65
CA GLY A 286 137.01 37.39 25.98
C GLY A 286 136.25 38.68 26.26
N GLU A 287 135.26 39.05 25.44
CA GLU A 287 134.47 40.27 25.59
C GLU A 287 133.11 40.01 26.25
N GLN A 288 132.61 40.99 27.01
CA GLN A 288 131.26 40.93 27.57
C GLN A 288 130.19 41.25 26.49
N PRO A 289 128.97 40.70 26.62
CA PRO A 289 127.86 41.00 25.70
C PRO A 289 127.47 42.48 25.77
N LYS A 290 127.38 43.16 24.61
CA LYS A 290 127.05 44.60 24.52
C LYS A 290 125.58 44.87 24.14
N TYR A 291 124.94 43.95 23.42
CA TYR A 291 123.58 44.13 22.91
C TYR A 291 122.58 43.22 23.63
N LEU A 292 121.44 43.79 24.06
CA LEU A 292 120.33 43.04 24.67
C LEU A 292 119.55 42.21 23.62
N ARG A 293 118.81 41.20 24.11
CA ARG A 293 117.97 40.24 23.36
C ARG A 293 117.12 40.85 22.23
N GLY A 294 116.65 42.09 22.37
CA GLY A 294 115.80 42.75 21.36
C GLY A 294 116.52 43.24 20.09
N ASN A 295 117.85 43.43 20.11
CA ASN A 295 118.60 43.96 18.95
C ASN A 295 119.20 42.83 18.12
N VAL A 296 118.33 42.04 17.49
CA VAL A 296 118.67 40.80 16.76
C VAL A 296 119.54 41.07 15.54
N GLU A 297 119.25 42.14 14.79
CA GLU A 297 119.96 42.49 13.55
C GLU A 297 121.46 42.71 13.81
N LYS A 298 121.79 43.53 14.81
CA LYS A 298 123.19 43.80 15.20
C LYS A 298 123.90 42.59 15.81
N GLN A 299 123.15 41.68 16.45
CA GLN A 299 123.70 40.42 16.95
C GLN A 299 124.03 39.47 15.79
N LEU A 300 123.14 39.36 14.80
CA LEU A 300 123.35 38.55 13.60
C LEU A 300 124.48 39.09 12.72
N ASP A 301 124.59 40.40 12.54
CA ASP A 301 125.69 41.01 11.78
C ASP A 301 127.05 40.67 12.41
N PHE A 302 127.15 40.78 13.75
CA PHE A 302 128.36 40.39 14.47
C PHE A 302 128.65 38.88 14.36
N ILE A 303 127.63 38.02 14.48
CA ILE A 303 127.78 36.57 14.28
C ILE A 303 128.26 36.28 12.85
N LYS A 304 127.73 36.99 11.85
CA LYS A 304 128.07 36.80 10.43
C LYS A 304 129.50 37.25 10.13
N GLU A 305 129.92 38.40 10.64
CA GLU A 305 131.30 38.87 10.54
C GLU A 305 132.27 37.86 11.16
N GLU A 306 131.96 37.36 12.37
CA GLU A 306 132.83 36.39 13.02
C GLU A 306 132.84 35.04 12.31
N ALA A 307 131.69 34.55 11.86
CA ALA A 307 131.60 33.32 11.07
C ALA A 307 132.42 33.46 9.79
N GLY A 308 132.40 34.64 9.14
CA GLY A 308 133.27 34.97 8.01
C GLY A 308 134.76 34.87 8.36
N ILE A 309 135.20 35.51 9.45
CA ILE A 309 136.58 35.44 9.92
C ILE A 309 136.98 33.99 10.26
N MET A 310 136.13 33.26 10.96
CA MET A 310 136.33 31.84 11.29
C MET A 310 136.45 30.98 10.04
N GLN A 311 135.65 31.25 9.01
CA GLN A 311 135.67 30.53 7.75
C GLN A 311 136.90 30.92 6.91
N GLU A 312 137.36 32.16 6.98
CA GLU A 312 138.63 32.59 6.40
C GLU A 312 139.83 31.93 7.10
N ILE A 313 139.83 31.88 8.43
CA ILE A 313 140.84 31.16 9.21
C ILE A 313 140.80 29.67 8.90
N TYR A 314 139.61 29.07 8.82
CA TYR A 314 139.45 27.67 8.43
C TYR A 314 139.95 27.44 7.01
N ASN A 315 139.61 28.30 6.05
CA ASN A 315 140.10 28.20 4.67
C ASN A 315 141.62 28.43 4.59
N LEU A 316 142.20 29.29 5.44
CA LEU A 316 143.64 29.46 5.56
C LEU A 316 144.30 28.25 6.23
N ALA A 317 143.66 27.63 7.21
CA ALA A 317 144.10 26.40 7.85
C ALA A 317 144.01 25.21 6.90
N VAL A 318 142.95 25.10 6.09
CA VAL A 318 142.81 24.12 5.01
C VAL A 318 143.81 24.40 3.90
N LYS A 319 144.11 25.66 3.56
CA LYS A 319 145.17 26.02 2.62
C LYS A 319 146.57 25.75 3.19
N LYS A 320 146.78 25.89 4.50
CA LYS A 320 148.01 25.48 5.19
C LYS A 320 148.13 23.96 5.22
N LEU A 321 147.08 23.24 5.58
CA LEU A 321 147.01 21.78 5.50
C LEU A 321 147.16 21.30 4.06
N ALA A 322 146.67 22.03 3.05
CA ALA A 322 146.90 21.71 1.64
C ALA A 322 148.34 22.01 1.20
N LYS A 323 149.02 23.00 1.82
CA LYS A 323 150.46 23.26 1.63
C LYS A 323 151.35 22.27 2.39
N GLU A 324 150.93 21.83 3.57
CA GLU A 324 151.55 20.74 4.34
C GLU A 324 151.30 19.39 3.66
N ASN A 325 150.13 19.19 3.03
CA ASN A 325 149.82 18.02 2.19
C ASN A 325 150.45 18.10 0.78
N MET A 326 150.97 19.25 0.35
CA MET A 326 151.90 19.36 -0.79
C MET A 326 153.36 19.08 -0.36
N SER A 327 153.66 19.15 0.93
CA SER A 327 154.88 18.60 1.54
C SER A 327 154.72 17.14 2.01
N LEU A 328 153.49 16.61 2.02
CA LEU A 328 153.10 15.24 2.35
C LEU A 328 152.33 14.57 1.18
N ALA A 329 152.60 15.02 -0.05
CA ALA A 329 152.31 14.30 -1.30
C ALA A 329 153.36 13.19 -1.57
N ALA A 330 153.97 12.67 -0.50
CA ALA A 330 154.83 11.51 -0.46
C ALA A 330 154.46 10.68 0.78
N GLU A 331 153.20 10.23 0.87
CA GLU A 331 152.83 8.88 1.31
C GLU A 331 151.29 8.74 1.42
N LYS A 332 150.73 8.02 0.43
CA LYS A 332 149.49 7.21 0.51
C LYS A 332 148.20 8.02 0.81
N GLY A 333 147.39 8.31 -0.22
CA GLY A 333 146.44 7.33 -0.77
C GLY A 333 145.04 7.62 -0.19
N SER A 334 144.34 8.62 -0.71
CA SER A 334 143.23 8.45 -1.66
C SER A 334 142.05 7.60 -1.14
N VAL A 335 140.86 8.22 -1.13
CA VAL A 335 139.56 7.61 -1.52
C VAL A 335 138.88 6.75 -0.44
N LYS A 336 137.61 6.88 -0.04
CA LYS A 336 136.45 7.70 -0.44
C LYS A 336 135.40 7.61 0.67
N ALA A 337 134.62 8.68 0.81
CA ALA A 337 133.36 8.72 1.55
C ALA A 337 132.18 8.11 0.76
N LYS A 338 131.06 7.91 1.50
CA LYS A 338 129.62 7.88 1.13
C LYS A 338 128.95 6.50 1.11
N PRO A 339 127.59 6.43 1.23
CA PRO A 339 126.66 7.27 2.02
C PRO A 339 125.52 6.47 2.70
N VAL A 340 124.75 7.22 3.50
CA VAL A 340 123.43 6.93 4.08
C VAL A 340 122.36 6.61 3.00
N ILE A 341 121.47 5.66 3.29
CA ILE A 341 120.14 5.52 2.67
C ILE A 341 119.10 5.19 3.76
N PHE A 342 118.20 6.15 4.05
CA PHE A 342 116.81 5.91 4.48
C PHE A 342 115.95 5.95 3.19
N PRO A 343 114.88 5.14 3.02
CA PRO A 343 113.55 5.40 3.63
C PRO A 343 112.77 4.06 3.86
N ALA A 344 111.51 3.93 4.29
CA ALA A 344 110.34 4.77 4.13
C ALA A 344 109.27 4.47 5.20
N THR A 345 108.57 5.54 5.56
CA THR A 345 107.40 5.63 6.43
C THR A 345 106.16 4.98 5.79
N LYS A 346 105.45 4.13 6.55
CA LYS A 346 104.10 3.67 6.21
C LYS A 346 103.10 4.80 6.48
N LYS A 347 102.30 5.16 5.48
CA LYS A 347 101.08 5.99 5.63
C LYS A 347 99.98 5.17 6.34
N PRO A 348 99.28 5.70 7.35
CA PRO A 348 98.02 5.11 7.82
C PRO A 348 96.83 5.55 6.95
N LYS A 349 95.89 4.61 6.82
CA LYS A 349 94.63 4.67 6.08
C LYS A 349 93.71 5.79 6.61
N ALA A 350 93.10 6.51 5.67
CA ALA A 350 91.99 7.41 5.95
C ALA A 350 90.75 6.60 6.35
N PHE A 351 90.18 6.95 7.50
CA PHE A 351 88.82 6.57 7.90
C PHE A 351 87.84 7.43 7.11
N GLY A 352 86.77 6.78 6.65
CA GLY A 352 85.67 7.41 5.95
C GLY A 352 84.78 8.24 6.86
N PHE A 353 83.95 9.03 6.19
CA PHE A 353 82.64 9.46 6.65
C PHE A 353 81.61 8.99 5.63
#